data_AF-A0AAE0ZHE9-F1
#
_entry.id   AF-A0AAE0ZHE9-F1
#
_cell.length_a   1.000
_cell.length_b   1.000
_cell.length_c   1.000
_cell.angle_alpha   90.00
_cell.angle_beta   90.00
_cell.angle_gamma   90.00
#
_symmetry.space_group_name_H-M   'P 1'
#
loop_
_entity.id
_entity.type
_entity.pdbx_description
1 polymer ?
#
loop_
_entity_poly.entity_id
_entity_poly.type
_entity_poly.pdbx_seq_one_letter_code
_entity_poly.pdbx_strand_id
1 'polypeptide(L)'
;MQTSSQSHFLYWYQTLELQLTALTFVKAIRTADFKLYLEVLLQLMPWVFALDRIHYALNLPIHLRDMVALEELHPTIHNEFIAGRYVGQKTNNAFSSIALDQMPPTKDALFQHTLRAAYQAGHVWGQALITCLDLPEPSQWGWMKKETSWAPLWTTMPPISKGLKDLVTCQCKKMCKPPCKCYMADVKCSTLCFCQGNCFRK
;
A
#
# COMPACT_ATOMS: atom_id res chain seq x y z
N MET A 1 17.53 -37.52 -35.36
CA MET A 1 18.54 -36.94 -34.46
C MET A 1 18.73 -35.48 -34.84
N GLN A 2 18.03 -34.54 -34.20
CA GLN A 2 18.25 -33.09 -34.26
C GLN A 2 17.17 -32.43 -33.40
N THR A 3 17.51 -31.92 -32.20
CA THR A 3 16.67 -30.93 -31.46
C THR A 3 17.37 -30.28 -30.27
N SER A 4 18.54 -30.74 -29.79
CA SER A 4 19.11 -30.18 -28.54
C SER A 4 19.64 -28.74 -28.67
N SER A 5 20.11 -28.33 -29.86
CA SER A 5 20.52 -26.93 -30.12
C SER A 5 19.33 -25.98 -30.18
N GLN A 6 18.19 -26.45 -30.68
CA GLN A 6 16.96 -25.67 -30.84
C GLN A 6 16.23 -25.49 -29.50
N SER A 7 16.23 -26.50 -28.62
CA SER A 7 15.63 -26.40 -27.28
C SER A 7 16.42 -25.48 -26.36
N HIS A 8 17.76 -25.51 -26.44
CA HIS A 8 18.61 -24.59 -25.67
C HIS A 8 18.42 -23.13 -26.10
N PHE A 9 18.35 -22.86 -27.41
CA PHE A 9 18.06 -21.51 -27.91
C PHE A 9 16.69 -21.01 -27.45
N LEU A 10 15.64 -21.84 -27.57
CA LEU A 10 14.29 -21.50 -27.12
C LEU A 10 14.25 -21.18 -25.62
N TYR A 11 14.94 -21.96 -24.80
CA TYR A 11 15.05 -21.73 -23.36
C TYR A 11 15.68 -20.36 -23.03
N TRP A 12 16.81 -20.03 -23.66
CA TRP A 12 17.48 -18.74 -23.43
C TRP A 12 16.65 -17.57 -23.94
N TYR A 13 15.96 -17.75 -25.06
CA TYR A 13 15.05 -16.75 -25.60
C TYR A 13 13.90 -16.47 -24.63
N GLN A 14 13.21 -17.50 -24.12
CA GLN A 14 12.16 -17.37 -23.11
C GLN A 14 12.66 -16.73 -21.81
N THR A 15 13.88 -17.10 -21.38
CA THR A 15 14.52 -16.51 -20.20
C THR A 15 14.76 -15.01 -20.40
N LEU A 16 15.24 -14.61 -21.58
CA LEU A 16 15.45 -13.22 -21.93
C LEU A 16 14.13 -12.44 -22.00
N GLU A 17 13.08 -13.03 -22.58
CA GLU A 17 11.74 -12.42 -22.59
C GLU A 17 11.20 -12.18 -21.17
N LEU A 18 11.31 -13.16 -20.28
CA LEU A 18 10.93 -13.02 -18.87
C LEU A 18 11.73 -11.90 -18.18
N GLN A 19 13.05 -11.87 -18.39
CA GLN A 19 13.92 -10.84 -17.81
C GLN A 19 13.55 -9.44 -18.29
N LEU A 20 13.33 -9.26 -19.60
CA LEU A 20 12.89 -7.98 -20.16
C LEU A 20 11.52 -7.56 -19.62
N THR A 21 10.60 -8.50 -19.46
CA THR A 21 9.27 -8.24 -18.88
C THR A 21 9.41 -7.77 -17.42
N ALA A 22 10.24 -8.45 -16.63
CA ALA A 22 10.51 -8.07 -15.25
C ALA A 22 11.22 -6.71 -15.13
N LEU A 23 12.16 -6.39 -16.01
CA LEU A 23 12.81 -5.07 -16.05
C LEU A 23 11.84 -3.97 -16.47
N THR A 24 10.90 -4.27 -17.37
CA THR A 24 9.85 -3.33 -17.77
C THR A 24 8.87 -3.08 -16.63
N PHE A 25 8.56 -4.09 -15.82
CA PHE A 25 7.78 -3.96 -14.59
C PHE A 25 8.46 -3.00 -13.61
N VAL A 26 9.76 -3.23 -13.36
CA VAL A 26 10.56 -2.34 -12.52
C VAL A 26 10.54 -0.93 -13.09
N LYS A 27 10.77 -0.75 -14.40
CA LYS A 27 10.71 0.55 -15.05
C LYS A 27 9.38 1.25 -14.79
N ALA A 28 8.25 0.58 -15.02
CA ALA A 28 6.92 1.14 -14.83
C ALA A 28 6.71 1.70 -13.41
N ILE A 29 7.10 0.94 -12.38
CA ILE A 29 7.04 1.40 -10.99
C ILE A 29 7.98 2.58 -10.76
N ARG A 30 9.23 2.46 -11.19
CA ARG A 30 10.29 3.43 -10.89
C ARG A 30 10.04 4.78 -11.58
N THR A 31 9.33 4.79 -12.71
CA THR A 31 8.89 6.00 -13.44
C THR A 31 7.45 6.42 -13.18
N ALA A 32 6.74 5.73 -12.27
CA ALA A 32 5.33 5.98 -11.98
C ALA A 32 4.41 5.96 -13.23
N ASP A 33 4.72 5.11 -14.21
CA ASP A 33 3.93 4.96 -15.43
C ASP A 33 2.84 3.91 -15.24
N PHE A 34 1.63 4.38 -14.95
CA PHE A 34 0.50 3.51 -14.66
C PHE A 34 0.04 2.70 -15.87
N LYS A 35 0.14 3.24 -17.09
CA LYS A 35 -0.28 2.51 -18.31
C LYS A 35 0.68 1.36 -18.59
N LEU A 36 1.99 1.65 -18.56
CA LEU A 36 3.02 0.63 -18.73
C LEU A 36 2.94 -0.44 -17.63
N TYR A 37 2.55 -0.06 -16.42
CA TYR A 37 2.32 -0.99 -15.32
C TYR A 37 1.22 -2.01 -15.65
N LEU A 38 0.05 -1.57 -16.17
CA LEU A 38 -1.04 -2.47 -16.55
C LEU A 38 -0.65 -3.42 -17.69
N GLU A 39 0.02 -2.88 -18.72
CA GLU A 39 0.49 -3.67 -19.87
C GLU A 39 1.46 -4.77 -19.44
N VAL A 40 2.43 -4.42 -18.59
CA VAL A 40 3.39 -5.40 -18.10
C VAL A 40 2.75 -6.42 -17.15
N LEU A 41 1.81 -6.01 -16.30
CA LEU A 41 1.10 -6.96 -15.45
C LEU A 41 0.36 -8.00 -16.29
N LEU A 42 -0.27 -7.59 -17.40
CA LEU A 42 -0.91 -8.49 -18.34
C LEU A 42 0.10 -9.47 -18.95
N GLN A 43 1.28 -8.99 -19.36
CA GLN A 43 2.36 -9.81 -19.91
C GLN A 43 2.99 -10.76 -18.88
N LEU A 44 2.99 -10.39 -17.59
CA LEU A 44 3.52 -11.22 -16.51
C LEU A 44 2.60 -12.38 -16.14
N MET A 45 1.28 -12.30 -16.38
CA MET A 45 0.34 -13.33 -15.92
C MET A 45 0.70 -14.76 -16.38
N PRO A 46 1.03 -15.01 -17.67
CA PRO A 46 1.41 -16.35 -18.12
C PRO A 46 2.68 -16.86 -17.43
N TRP A 47 3.64 -15.97 -17.16
CA TRP A 47 4.89 -16.31 -16.46
C TRP A 47 4.66 -16.65 -15.00
N VAL A 48 3.80 -15.91 -14.29
CA VAL A 48 3.46 -16.18 -12.89
C VAL A 48 2.78 -17.56 -12.75
N PHE A 49 1.93 -17.91 -13.72
CA PHE A 49 1.33 -19.24 -13.80
C PHE A 49 2.37 -20.32 -14.13
N ALA A 50 3.21 -20.10 -15.15
CA ALA A 50 4.25 -21.04 -15.56
C ALA A 50 5.31 -21.33 -14.48
N LEU A 51 5.56 -20.37 -13.59
CA LEU A 51 6.52 -20.48 -12.47
C LEU A 51 5.89 -20.95 -11.15
N ASP A 52 4.66 -21.48 -11.20
CA ASP A 52 3.92 -22.05 -10.06
C ASP A 52 3.80 -21.10 -8.85
N ARG A 53 3.61 -19.81 -9.12
CA ARG A 53 3.40 -18.78 -8.08
C ARG A 53 1.91 -18.67 -7.79
N ILE A 54 1.32 -19.73 -7.25
CA ILE A 54 -0.14 -19.93 -7.13
C ILE A 54 -0.87 -18.73 -6.50
N HIS A 55 -0.37 -18.18 -5.39
CA HIS A 55 -1.00 -17.02 -4.73
C HIS A 55 -0.98 -15.76 -5.60
N TYR A 56 0.08 -15.56 -6.39
CA TYR A 56 0.17 -14.45 -7.31
C TYR A 56 -0.68 -14.70 -8.56
N ALA A 57 -0.68 -15.91 -9.09
CA ALA A 57 -1.48 -16.30 -10.24
C ALA A 57 -2.99 -16.13 -10.00
N LEU A 58 -3.45 -16.38 -8.77
CA LEU A 58 -4.86 -16.21 -8.38
C LEU A 58 -5.25 -14.73 -8.22
N ASN A 59 -4.41 -13.94 -7.54
CA ASN A 59 -4.76 -12.57 -7.16
C ASN A 59 -4.42 -11.53 -8.24
N LEU A 60 -3.42 -11.80 -9.09
CA LEU A 60 -2.97 -10.86 -10.11
C LEU A 60 -4.05 -10.54 -11.16
N PRO A 61 -4.81 -11.50 -11.71
CA PRO A 61 -5.88 -11.20 -12.65
C PRO A 61 -7.01 -10.36 -12.03
N ILE A 62 -7.33 -10.61 -10.75
CA ILE A 62 -8.31 -9.83 -9.98
C ILE A 62 -7.83 -8.39 -9.84
N HIS A 63 -6.60 -8.22 -9.38
CA HIS A 63 -5.96 -6.91 -9.26
C HIS A 63 -5.93 -6.17 -10.60
N LEU A 64 -5.47 -6.82 -11.68
CA LEU A 64 -5.39 -6.21 -13.00
C LEU A 64 -6.77 -5.76 -13.51
N ARG A 65 -7.79 -6.61 -13.38
CA ARG A 65 -9.17 -6.24 -13.74
C ARG A 65 -9.63 -5.01 -12.97
N ASP A 66 -9.43 -5.00 -11.66
CA ASP A 66 -9.87 -3.91 -10.80
C ASP A 66 -9.12 -2.60 -11.14
N MET A 67 -7.83 -2.68 -11.48
CA MET A 67 -7.02 -1.53 -11.92
C MET A 67 -7.44 -0.99 -13.30
N VAL A 68 -7.78 -1.86 -14.26
CA VAL A 68 -8.27 -1.46 -15.59
C VAL A 68 -9.65 -0.82 -15.49
N ALA A 69 -10.53 -1.37 -14.64
CA ALA A 69 -11.88 -0.84 -14.45
C ALA A 69 -11.93 0.51 -13.69
N LEU A 70 -10.79 1.00 -13.16
CA LEU A 70 -10.74 2.26 -12.41
C LEU A 70 -11.22 3.45 -13.25
N GLU A 71 -10.93 3.47 -14.56
CA GLU A 71 -11.32 4.56 -15.45
C GLU A 71 -12.84 4.76 -15.45
N GLU A 72 -13.60 3.66 -15.48
CA GLU A 72 -15.06 3.67 -15.50
C GLU A 72 -15.66 3.78 -14.09
N LEU A 73 -15.15 2.99 -13.14
CA LEU A 73 -15.75 2.88 -11.80
C LEU A 73 -15.39 4.06 -10.91
N HIS A 74 -14.15 4.55 -10.99
CA HIS A 74 -13.57 5.53 -10.09
C HIS A 74 -12.62 6.50 -10.83
N PRO A 75 -13.14 7.35 -11.74
CA PRO A 75 -12.33 8.21 -12.61
C PRO A 75 -11.42 9.17 -11.83
N THR A 76 -11.85 9.60 -10.64
CA THR A 76 -11.02 10.42 -9.76
C THR A 76 -9.74 9.68 -9.38
N ILE A 77 -9.83 8.44 -8.91
CA ILE A 77 -8.65 7.63 -8.53
C ILE A 77 -7.81 7.31 -9.76
N HIS A 78 -8.44 6.96 -10.88
CA HIS A 78 -7.75 6.71 -12.14
C HIS A 78 -6.87 7.90 -12.54
N ASN A 79 -7.38 9.13 -12.45
CA ASN A 79 -6.61 10.34 -12.76
C ASN A 79 -5.43 10.55 -11.81
N GLU A 80 -5.58 10.23 -10.52
CA GLU A 80 -4.47 10.26 -9.56
C GLU A 80 -3.40 9.22 -9.92
N PHE A 81 -3.81 8.03 -10.37
CA PHE A 81 -2.90 6.95 -10.76
C PHE A 81 -2.16 7.27 -12.06
N ILE A 82 -2.85 7.83 -13.05
CA ILE A 82 -2.24 8.36 -14.27
C ILE A 82 -1.24 9.49 -13.96
N ALA A 83 -1.51 10.30 -12.93
CA ALA A 83 -0.58 11.31 -12.43
C ALA A 83 0.59 10.73 -11.60
N GLY A 84 0.71 9.40 -11.51
CA GLY A 84 1.80 8.70 -10.84
C GLY A 84 1.64 8.54 -9.32
N ARG A 85 0.49 8.90 -8.74
CA ARG A 85 0.27 8.91 -7.27
C ARG A 85 -0.09 7.53 -6.67
N TYR A 86 0.12 6.46 -7.43
CA TYR A 86 -0.02 5.07 -6.95
C TYR A 86 1.30 4.49 -6.39
N VAL A 87 2.42 5.21 -6.58
CA VAL A 87 3.75 4.88 -6.05
C VAL A 87 4.28 6.00 -5.16
N GLY A 88 5.19 5.66 -4.24
CA GLY A 88 5.86 6.63 -3.39
C GLY A 88 7.13 7.15 -4.06
N GLN A 89 7.31 8.47 -4.12
CA GLN A 89 8.50 9.07 -4.72
C GLN A 89 9.53 9.45 -3.64
N LYS A 90 10.75 8.90 -3.72
CA LYS A 90 11.80 9.15 -2.72
C LYS A 90 12.54 10.47 -2.94
N THR A 91 12.77 10.85 -4.20
CA THR A 91 13.51 12.07 -4.59
C THR A 91 12.86 12.70 -5.82
N ASN A 92 13.25 13.92 -6.21
CA ASN A 92 12.69 14.54 -7.42
C ASN A 92 13.19 13.93 -8.76
N ASN A 93 13.91 12.80 -8.71
CA ASN A 93 14.37 12.10 -9.92
C ASN A 93 13.22 11.25 -10.51
N ALA A 94 13.05 11.29 -11.83
CA ALA A 94 12.05 10.53 -12.56
C ALA A 94 12.14 9.01 -12.34
N PHE A 95 13.33 8.46 -12.09
CA PHE A 95 13.53 7.03 -11.76
C PHE A 95 13.77 6.85 -10.25
N SER A 96 12.93 7.39 -9.39
CA SER A 96 13.06 7.31 -7.92
C SER A 96 11.82 6.78 -7.18
N SER A 97 10.76 6.50 -7.93
CA SER A 97 9.52 5.98 -7.35
C SER A 97 9.70 4.53 -6.89
N ILE A 98 8.98 4.14 -5.86
CA ILE A 98 8.96 2.80 -5.25
C ILE A 98 7.52 2.42 -4.91
N ALA A 99 7.25 1.13 -4.83
CA ALA A 99 5.94 0.66 -4.39
C ALA A 99 5.68 1.09 -2.93
N LEU A 100 4.42 1.39 -2.60
CA LEU A 100 4.04 1.97 -1.30
C LEU A 100 4.38 1.06 -0.10
N ASP A 101 4.32 -0.26 -0.30
CA ASP A 101 4.70 -1.29 0.67
C ASP A 101 6.22 -1.33 0.95
N GLN A 102 7.03 -0.82 0.02
CA GLN A 102 8.48 -0.72 0.15
C GLN A 102 8.94 0.63 0.74
N MET A 103 8.01 1.55 1.01
CA MET A 103 8.36 2.84 1.60
C MET A 103 8.92 2.64 3.01
N PRO A 104 10.01 3.34 3.36
CA PRO A 104 10.50 3.32 4.73
C PRO A 104 9.44 3.93 5.67
N PRO A 105 9.47 3.57 6.97
CA PRO A 105 8.61 4.21 7.95
C PRO A 105 8.87 5.72 7.97
N THR A 106 7.84 6.48 8.33
CA THR A 106 7.95 7.92 8.49
C THR A 106 8.95 8.26 9.60
N LYS A 107 9.55 9.46 9.54
CA LYS A 107 10.50 9.93 10.55
C LYS A 107 9.91 9.82 11.97
N ASP A 108 8.65 10.18 12.12
CA ASP A 108 7.94 10.09 13.39
C ASP A 108 7.74 8.63 13.83
N ALA A 109 7.31 7.73 12.94
CA ALA A 109 7.16 6.32 13.28
C ALA A 109 8.50 5.67 13.68
N LEU A 110 9.59 6.03 13.01
CA LEU A 110 10.95 5.62 13.37
C LEU A 110 11.34 6.14 14.75
N PHE A 111 11.10 7.43 15.02
CA PHE A 111 11.40 8.03 16.32
C PHE A 111 10.67 7.32 17.47
N GLN A 112 9.37 7.06 17.32
CA GLN A 112 8.59 6.32 18.31
C GLN A 112 9.12 4.89 18.52
N HIS A 113 9.56 4.22 17.45
CA HIS A 113 10.20 2.91 17.55
C HIS A 113 11.53 2.97 18.30
N THR A 114 12.38 3.96 18.01
CA THR A 114 13.65 4.17 18.71
C THR A 114 13.45 4.40 20.20
N LEU A 115 12.45 5.20 20.59
CA LEU A 115 12.10 5.38 22.01
C LEU A 115 11.75 4.05 22.68
N ARG A 116 10.88 3.24 22.08
CA ARG A 116 10.52 1.93 22.64
C ARG A 116 11.72 1.00 22.75
N ALA A 117 12.57 0.97 21.73
CA ALA A 117 13.78 0.14 21.72
C ALA A 117 14.75 0.57 22.83
N ALA A 118 14.97 1.89 22.99
CA ALA A 118 15.80 2.44 24.06
C ALA A 118 15.24 2.12 25.45
N TYR A 119 13.90 2.16 25.62
CA TYR A 119 13.25 1.77 26.86
C TYR A 119 13.48 0.29 27.20
N GLN A 120 13.28 -0.61 26.23
CA GLN A 120 13.52 -2.05 26.45
C GLN A 120 14.99 -2.34 26.76
N ALA A 121 15.91 -1.79 25.97
CA ALA A 121 17.34 -2.04 26.15
C ALA A 121 17.89 -1.42 27.44
N GLY A 122 17.59 -0.14 27.70
CA GLY A 122 18.17 0.61 28.81
C GLY A 122 17.45 0.40 30.14
N HIS A 123 16.13 0.51 30.16
CA HIS A 123 15.37 0.50 31.41
C HIS A 123 14.93 -0.90 31.83
N VAL A 124 14.60 -1.79 30.88
CA VAL A 124 14.19 -3.16 31.22
C VAL A 124 15.40 -4.08 31.29
N TRP A 125 16.16 -4.22 30.21
CA TRP A 125 17.28 -5.16 30.16
C TRP A 125 18.55 -4.64 30.83
N GLY A 126 18.82 -3.34 30.74
CA GLY A 126 19.97 -2.71 31.40
C GLY A 126 19.91 -2.78 32.93
N GLN A 127 18.74 -3.07 33.49
CA GLN A 127 18.50 -3.25 34.92
C GLN A 127 18.22 -4.71 35.30
N ALA A 128 18.56 -5.68 34.46
CA ALA A 128 18.23 -7.11 34.68
C ALA A 128 18.78 -7.71 35.99
N LEU A 129 19.82 -7.10 36.57
CA LEU A 129 20.43 -7.53 37.84
C LEU A 129 19.84 -6.83 39.08
N ILE A 130 18.92 -5.88 38.88
CA ILE A 130 18.29 -5.13 39.97
C ILE A 130 16.99 -5.83 40.34
N THR A 131 16.85 -6.19 41.62
CA THR A 131 15.68 -6.92 42.13
C THR A 131 14.38 -6.12 42.04
N CYS A 132 14.46 -4.78 42.15
CA CYS A 132 13.33 -3.87 42.03
C CYS A 132 13.63 -2.83 40.95
N LEU A 133 12.97 -2.97 39.80
CA LEU A 133 13.14 -2.10 38.64
C LEU A 133 12.43 -0.77 38.86
N ASP A 134 13.16 0.33 38.78
CA ASP A 134 12.59 1.67 38.72
C ASP A 134 12.40 2.05 37.25
N LEU A 135 11.19 1.81 36.75
CA LEU A 135 10.84 2.02 35.34
C LEU A 135 10.22 3.42 35.14
N PRO A 136 10.76 4.23 34.22
CA PRO A 136 10.13 5.50 33.87
C PRO A 136 8.79 5.28 33.19
N GLU A 137 7.94 6.31 33.17
CA GLU A 137 6.59 6.18 32.63
C GLU A 137 6.61 5.83 31.12
N PRO A 138 5.98 4.72 30.69
CA PRO A 138 6.03 4.28 29.29
C PRO A 138 5.48 5.29 28.27
N SER A 139 4.61 6.21 28.70
CA SER A 139 4.00 7.25 27.84
C SER A 139 5.04 8.17 27.19
N GLN A 140 6.18 8.39 27.85
CA GLN A 140 7.29 9.19 27.33
C GLN A 140 8.19 8.40 26.38
N TRP A 141 8.01 7.08 26.30
CA TRP A 141 8.87 6.16 25.56
C TRP A 141 8.16 5.48 24.39
N GLY A 142 7.22 6.19 23.77
CA GLY A 142 6.50 5.74 22.58
C GLY A 142 5.45 4.65 22.85
N TRP A 143 4.89 4.63 24.06
CA TRP A 143 3.70 3.87 24.40
C TRP A 143 2.51 4.80 24.64
N MET A 144 1.31 4.29 24.45
CA MET A 144 0.07 4.97 24.83
C MET A 144 -0.73 4.09 25.80
N LYS A 145 -1.26 4.70 26.85
CA LYS A 145 -2.10 4.00 27.82
C LYS A 145 -3.50 3.86 27.24
N LYS A 146 -3.93 2.63 27.00
CA LYS A 146 -5.35 2.27 26.84
C LYS A 146 -5.91 1.94 28.23
N GLU A 147 -7.23 1.76 28.33
CA GLU A 147 -7.98 1.57 29.59
C GLU A 147 -7.22 0.76 30.65
N THR A 148 -6.66 -0.39 30.28
CA THR A 148 -5.91 -1.27 31.19
C THR A 148 -4.58 -1.78 30.64
N SER A 149 -4.21 -1.42 29.41
CA SER A 149 -3.01 -1.95 28.74
C SER A 149 -2.19 -0.88 28.03
N TRP A 150 -0.89 -1.09 27.95
CA TRP A 150 0.00 -0.27 27.13
C TRP A 150 0.00 -0.79 25.70
N ALA A 151 -0.24 0.12 24.74
CA ALA A 151 -0.13 -0.18 23.32
C ALA A 151 1.01 0.66 22.72
N PRO A 152 1.73 0.14 21.71
CA PRO A 152 2.76 0.92 21.04
C PRO A 152 2.11 2.12 20.34
N LEU A 153 2.69 3.31 20.55
CA LEU A 153 2.35 4.50 19.79
C LEU A 153 3.08 4.44 18.44
N TRP A 154 2.38 3.99 17.39
CA TRP A 154 3.00 3.80 16.08
C TRP A 154 3.44 5.10 15.41
N THR A 155 2.62 6.13 15.51
CA THR A 155 2.90 7.47 14.99
C THR A 155 2.01 8.48 15.72
N THR A 156 2.53 9.70 15.91
CA THR A 156 1.77 10.87 16.38
C THR A 156 1.09 11.61 15.22
N MET A 157 1.56 11.37 13.99
CA MET A 157 0.97 11.97 12.81
C MET A 157 -0.46 11.45 12.61
N PRO A 158 -1.37 12.29 12.09
CA PRO A 158 -2.70 11.84 11.76
C PRO A 158 -2.59 10.69 10.74
N PRO A 159 -3.41 9.62 10.89
CA PRO A 159 -3.55 8.61 9.85
C PRO A 159 -3.82 9.30 8.52
N ILE A 160 -3.22 8.80 7.43
CA ILE A 160 -3.47 9.31 6.07
C ILE A 160 -4.99 9.36 5.80
N SER A 161 -5.75 8.40 6.34
CA SER A 161 -7.21 8.35 6.27
C SER A 161 -7.95 9.45 7.04
N LYS A 162 -7.37 10.06 8.08
CA LYS A 162 -7.95 11.25 8.75
C LYS A 162 -7.69 12.53 7.97
N GLY A 163 -6.65 12.55 7.11
CA GLY A 163 -6.40 13.61 6.13
C GLY A 163 -7.29 13.48 4.88
N LEU A 164 -7.54 12.26 4.42
CA LEU A 164 -8.47 11.96 3.32
C LEU A 164 -9.88 11.69 3.85
N LYS A 165 -10.60 12.77 4.18
CA LYS A 165 -12.07 12.74 4.35
C LYS A 165 -12.79 12.14 3.13
N ASP A 166 -12.13 12.12 1.97
CA ASP A 166 -12.66 11.71 0.68
C ASP A 166 -12.74 10.18 0.46
N LEU A 167 -12.09 9.38 1.32
CA LEU A 167 -12.13 7.91 1.24
C LEU A 167 -13.31 7.29 2.00
N VAL A 168 -14.11 8.09 2.72
CA VAL A 168 -15.32 7.60 3.38
C VAL A 168 -16.40 7.39 2.34
N THR A 169 -16.69 6.13 2.03
CA THR A 169 -17.73 5.76 1.07
C THR A 169 -19.02 5.31 1.77
N CYS A 170 -20.17 5.62 1.18
CA CYS A 170 -21.46 5.09 1.60
C CYS A 170 -22.07 4.16 0.55
N GLN A 171 -22.96 3.28 0.99
CA GLN A 171 -23.73 2.39 0.13
C GLN A 171 -25.19 2.88 -0.05
N CYS A 172 -25.42 4.18 0.14
CA CYS A 172 -26.77 4.77 0.04
C CYS A 172 -27.23 4.79 -1.42
N LYS A 173 -28.51 4.47 -1.66
CA LYS A 173 -29.09 4.47 -3.03
C LYS A 173 -29.77 5.79 -3.41
N LYS A 174 -30.38 6.50 -2.45
CA LYS A 174 -31.18 7.71 -2.73
C LYS A 174 -30.95 8.87 -1.76
N MET A 175 -30.65 8.60 -0.50
CA MET A 175 -30.56 9.64 0.53
C MET A 175 -29.55 9.28 1.62
N CYS A 176 -28.75 10.26 2.05
CA CYS A 176 -27.77 10.10 3.13
C CYS A 176 -28.34 10.66 4.43
N LYS A 177 -28.83 9.76 5.28
CA LYS A 177 -29.26 9.99 6.65
C LYS A 177 -28.61 8.95 7.57
N PRO A 178 -28.62 9.12 8.91
CA PRO A 178 -28.26 8.05 9.83
C PRO A 178 -28.92 6.72 9.43
N PRO A 179 -28.17 5.60 9.27
CA PRO A 179 -26.77 5.34 9.66
C PRO A 179 -25.72 5.46 8.52
N CYS A 180 -25.87 6.40 7.59
CA CYS A 180 -24.89 6.62 6.52
C CYS A 180 -23.52 7.04 7.07
N LYS A 181 -22.45 6.34 6.66
CA LYS A 181 -21.06 6.63 7.06
C LYS A 181 -20.61 8.04 6.66
N CYS A 182 -20.93 8.51 5.46
CA CYS A 182 -20.60 9.87 5.02
C CYS A 182 -21.35 10.95 5.83
N TYR A 183 -22.60 10.68 6.22
CA TYR A 183 -23.38 11.58 7.06
C TYR A 183 -22.81 11.64 8.49
N MET A 184 -22.54 10.47 9.08
CA MET A 184 -21.98 10.35 10.44
C MET A 184 -20.57 10.93 10.58
N ALA A 185 -19.76 10.81 9.52
CA ALA A 185 -18.42 11.38 9.47
C ALA A 185 -18.40 12.87 9.05
N ASP A 186 -19.56 13.47 8.80
CA ASP A 186 -19.72 14.84 8.29
C ASP A 186 -18.86 15.16 7.04
N VAL A 187 -18.81 14.22 6.09
CA VAL A 187 -18.11 14.38 4.79
C VAL A 187 -19.05 14.30 3.59
N LYS A 188 -18.89 15.18 2.59
CA LYS A 188 -19.71 15.13 1.36
C LYS A 188 -19.47 13.78 0.67
N CYS A 189 -20.53 13.19 0.11
CA CYS A 189 -20.38 11.93 -0.61
C CYS A 189 -19.49 12.14 -1.84
N SER A 190 -18.42 11.35 -1.93
CA SER A 190 -17.56 11.31 -3.11
C SER A 190 -18.16 10.40 -4.19
N THR A 191 -17.60 10.45 -5.39
CA THR A 191 -17.91 9.53 -6.51
C THR A 191 -17.62 8.07 -6.18
N LEU A 192 -16.81 7.81 -5.15
CA LEU A 192 -16.51 6.48 -4.63
C LEU A 192 -17.67 5.87 -3.83
N CYS A 193 -18.66 6.68 -3.45
CA CYS A 193 -19.88 6.18 -2.82
C CYS A 193 -20.76 5.46 -3.85
N PHE A 194 -21.56 4.49 -3.41
CA PHE A 194 -22.60 3.87 -4.23
C PHE A 194 -23.63 4.89 -4.74
N CYS A 195 -23.83 5.99 -4.02
CA CYS A 195 -24.67 7.09 -4.45
C CYS A 195 -24.02 8.00 -5.50
N GLN A 196 -22.75 7.78 -5.85
CA GLN A 196 -21.97 8.55 -6.81
C GLN A 196 -21.92 10.06 -6.50
N GLY A 197 -22.08 10.45 -5.23
CA GLY A 197 -22.12 11.86 -4.81
C GLY A 197 -23.49 12.54 -4.96
N ASN A 198 -24.51 11.86 -5.49
CA ASN A 198 -25.82 12.45 -5.82
C ASN A 198 -26.84 12.43 -4.66
N CYS A 199 -26.42 12.07 -3.45
CA CYS A 199 -27.32 12.02 -2.30
C CYS A 199 -27.49 13.40 -1.65
N PHE A 200 -28.74 13.82 -1.48
CA PHE A 200 -29.08 14.98 -0.66
C PHE A 200 -28.87 14.66 0.83
N ARG A 201 -28.12 15.53 1.52
CA ARG A 201 -28.05 15.55 2.98
C ARG A 201 -29.32 16.22 3.52
N LYS A 202 -29.92 15.63 4.56
CA LYS A 202 -31.05 16.21 5.27
C LYS A 202 -30.80 16.12 6.76
#